data_AF-G8CNU2-F1
#
_entry.id   AF-G8CNU2-F1
#
_cell.length_a   1.000
_cell.length_b   1.000
_cell.length_c   1.000
_cell.angle_alpha   90.00
_cell.angle_beta   90.00
_cell.angle_gamma   90.00
#
_symmetry.space_group_name_H-M   'P 1'
#
loop_
_entity.id
_entity.type
_entity.pdbx_description
1 polymer ?
#
loop_
_entity_poly.entity_id
_entity_poly.type
_entity_poly.pdbx_seq_one_letter_code
_entity_poly.pdbx_strand_id
1 'polypeptide(L)'
;MKIQEFAESRNLKVNTVHVYLNKHKEILEDCFRDGKYLCINEDSKGFELLCKKYPLPQPVNVIEDTESRKKLIVAQEMIIKLQQELSEARIKIESVKYKEYLLEAETNRADKAENELNIEKEKIEEIEEINKELNEEIAKLKNRSFWSRVFNK
;
A
#
# COMPACT_ATOMS: atom_id res chain seq x y z
N MET A 1 16.89 48.97 -10.92
CA MET A 1 15.94 48.61 -9.85
C MET A 1 15.22 49.82 -9.22
N LYS A 2 13.95 49.68 -8.81
CA LYS A 2 13.24 50.70 -8.02
C LYS A 2 13.71 50.67 -6.55
N ILE A 3 13.80 51.83 -5.90
CA ILE A 3 14.14 51.91 -4.46
C ILE A 3 13.12 51.15 -3.58
N GLN A 4 11.86 51.08 -4.03
CA GLN A 4 10.85 50.28 -3.36
C GLN A 4 11.18 48.77 -3.41
N GLU A 5 11.52 48.25 -4.59
CA GLU A 5 11.94 46.85 -4.80
C GLU A 5 13.23 46.53 -4.01
N PHE A 6 14.17 47.49 -3.96
CA PHE A 6 15.37 47.37 -3.14
C PHE A 6 15.05 47.24 -1.64
N ALA A 7 14.12 48.04 -1.13
CA ALA A 7 13.73 48.00 0.27
C ALA A 7 12.98 46.70 0.60
N GLU A 8 12.05 46.28 -0.26
CA GLU A 8 11.26 45.06 -0.10
C GLU A 8 12.15 43.81 -0.08
N SER A 9 13.09 43.67 -1.01
CA SER A 9 14.04 42.54 -1.06
C SER A 9 14.93 42.40 0.18
N ARG A 10 15.07 43.48 0.97
CA ARG A 10 15.89 43.52 2.19
C ARG A 10 15.07 43.60 3.46
N ASN A 11 13.75 43.47 3.35
CA ASN A 11 12.79 43.62 4.45
C ASN A 11 12.93 44.97 5.19
N LEU A 12 13.14 46.04 4.43
CA LEU A 12 13.28 47.41 4.92
C LEU A 12 12.05 48.26 4.57
N LYS A 13 11.77 49.25 5.41
CA LYS A 13 10.80 50.29 5.06
C LYS A 13 11.39 51.21 4.00
N VAL A 14 10.60 51.51 2.96
CA VAL A 14 10.98 52.41 1.85
C VAL A 14 11.52 53.75 2.36
N ASN A 15 10.90 54.31 3.40
CA ASN A 15 11.35 55.57 4.02
C ASN A 15 12.76 55.48 4.61
N THR A 16 13.17 54.33 5.13
CA THR A 16 14.53 54.13 5.68
C THR A 16 15.59 54.32 4.59
N VAL A 17 15.33 53.79 3.40
CA VAL A 17 16.23 53.95 2.25
C VAL A 17 16.21 55.38 1.72
N HIS A 18 15.03 56.03 1.66
CA HIS A 18 14.93 57.44 1.23
C HIS A 18 15.64 58.41 2.19
N VAL A 19 15.51 58.22 3.50
CA VAL A 19 16.22 59.04 4.51
C VAL A 19 17.73 58.88 4.36
N TYR A 20 18.19 57.67 4.03
CA TYR A 20 19.60 57.40 3.78
C TYR A 20 20.08 58.10 2.50
N LEU A 21 19.36 57.95 1.39
CA LEU A 21 19.67 58.62 0.12
C LEU A 21 19.76 60.14 0.25
N ASN A 22 18.84 60.77 1.00
CA ASN A 22 18.87 62.22 1.22
C ASN A 22 20.10 62.71 1.98
N LYS A 23 20.75 61.83 2.77
CA LYS A 23 21.99 62.14 3.51
C LYS A 23 23.26 61.80 2.73
N HIS A 24 23.12 61.06 1.63
CA HIS A 24 24.22 60.53 0.82
C HIS A 24 24.04 60.95 -0.64
N LYS A 25 24.46 62.18 -0.95
CA LYS A 25 24.31 62.78 -2.28
C LYS A 25 25.05 61.99 -3.36
N GLU A 26 26.17 61.38 -2.99
CA GLU A 26 26.99 60.52 -3.86
C GLU A 26 26.22 59.29 -4.38
N ILE A 27 25.19 58.83 -3.67
CA ILE A 27 24.31 57.74 -4.11
C ILE A 27 23.11 58.31 -4.88
N LEU A 28 22.63 59.48 -4.46
CA LEU A 28 21.50 60.15 -5.08
C LEU A 28 21.79 60.63 -6.52
N GLU A 29 23.05 60.96 -6.83
CA GLU A 29 23.50 61.30 -8.19
C GLU A 29 23.32 60.15 -9.18
N ASP A 30 23.46 58.91 -8.71
CA ASP A 30 23.24 57.68 -9.49
C ASP A 30 21.75 57.27 -9.57
N CYS A 31 20.86 58.03 -8.90
CA CYS A 31 19.43 57.78 -8.90
C CYS A 31 18.72 58.63 -9.95
N PHE A 32 17.77 58.01 -10.66
CA PHE A 32 16.96 58.67 -11.67
C PHE A 32 15.47 58.48 -11.39
N ARG A 33 14.65 59.37 -11.95
CA ARG A 33 13.19 59.28 -11.88
C ARG A 33 12.68 58.53 -13.09
N ASP A 34 11.92 57.47 -12.84
CA ASP A 34 11.14 56.76 -13.85
C ASP A 34 9.65 56.93 -13.51
N GLY A 35 9.02 57.90 -14.16
CA GLY A 35 7.67 58.36 -13.83
C GLY A 35 7.56 58.82 -12.36
N LYS A 36 6.73 58.11 -11.57
CA LYS A 36 6.54 58.40 -10.13
C LYS A 36 7.63 57.78 -9.24
N TYR A 37 8.38 56.81 -9.75
CA TYR A 37 9.30 56.00 -8.94
C TYR A 37 10.72 56.57 -8.96
N LEU A 38 11.42 56.42 -7.84
CA LEU A 38 12.86 56.65 -7.76
C LEU A 38 13.56 55.31 -8.02
N CYS A 39 14.46 55.32 -9.00
CA CYS A 39 15.18 54.17 -9.48
C CYS A 39 16.68 54.39 -9.34
N ILE A 40 17.42 53.30 -9.18
CA ILE A 40 18.89 53.30 -9.19
C ILE A 40 19.39 52.28 -10.22
N ASN A 41 20.48 52.63 -10.91
CA ASN A 41 21.14 51.72 -11.83
C ASN A 41 21.92 50.66 -11.04
N GLU A 42 21.72 49.38 -11.36
CA GLU A 42 22.35 48.25 -10.68
C GLU A 42 23.87 48.18 -10.90
N ASP A 43 24.37 48.77 -12.00
CA ASP A 43 25.80 48.83 -12.29
C ASP A 43 26.49 50.07 -11.67
N SER A 44 25.74 50.91 -10.95
CA SER A 44 26.28 52.15 -10.39
C SER A 44 27.04 51.93 -9.08
N LYS A 45 27.99 52.83 -8.80
CA LYS A 45 28.72 52.84 -7.53
C LYS A 45 27.78 53.13 -6.35
N GLY A 46 26.77 53.96 -6.54
CA GLY A 46 25.72 54.22 -5.56
C GLY A 46 24.95 52.96 -5.18
N PHE A 47 24.66 52.09 -6.15
CA PHE A 47 24.00 50.81 -5.88
C PHE A 47 24.87 49.86 -5.04
N GLU A 48 26.16 49.78 -5.35
CA GLU A 48 27.12 48.99 -4.57
C GLU A 48 27.19 49.47 -3.11
N LEU A 49 27.22 50.79 -2.89
CA LEU A 49 27.22 51.39 -1.55
C LEU A 49 25.93 51.10 -0.78
N LEU A 50 24.78 51.16 -1.46
CA LEU A 50 23.49 50.77 -0.89
C LEU A 50 23.48 49.29 -0.49
N CYS A 51 24.00 48.40 -1.33
CA CYS A 51 24.09 46.97 -1.03
C CYS A 51 25.03 46.69 0.15
N LYS A 52 26.12 47.45 0.30
CA LYS A 52 27.00 47.36 1.47
C LYS A 52 26.31 47.83 2.75
N LYS A 53 25.50 48.89 2.68
CA LYS A 53 24.77 49.42 3.84
C LYS A 53 23.63 48.51 4.26
N TYR A 54 22.90 47.99 3.29
CA TYR A 54 21.75 47.12 3.47
C TYR A 54 22.01 45.81 2.72
N PRO A 55 22.78 44.89 3.31
CA PRO A 55 23.01 43.59 2.70
C PRO A 55 21.70 42.79 2.65
N LEU A 56 21.62 41.86 1.71
CA LEU A 56 20.50 40.91 1.69
C LEU A 56 20.47 40.13 3.01
N PRO A 57 19.28 39.86 3.57
CA PRO A 57 19.17 39.02 4.75
C PRO A 57 19.79 37.66 4.43
N GLN A 58 20.76 37.24 5.26
CA GLN A 58 21.30 35.89 5.17
C GLN A 58 20.17 34.90 5.50
N PRO A 59 20.09 33.75 4.79
CA PRO A 59 19.15 32.71 5.19
C PRO A 59 19.42 32.37 6.65
N VAL A 60 18.37 32.47 7.47
CA VAL A 60 18.46 32.11 8.89
C VAL A 60 18.75 30.62 8.93
N ASN A 61 19.97 30.26 9.34
CA ASN A 61 20.31 28.88 9.63
C ASN A 61 19.45 28.44 10.82
N VAL A 62 18.40 27.67 10.54
CA VAL A 62 17.67 26.93 11.57
C VAL A 62 18.72 26.03 12.22
N ILE A 63 18.96 26.21 13.51
CA ILE A 63 19.85 25.33 14.29
C ILE A 63 19.13 23.99 14.35
N GLU A 64 19.44 23.10 13.40
CA GLU A 64 18.89 21.76 13.35
C GLU A 64 19.47 20.94 14.51
N ASP A 65 18.60 20.43 15.37
CA ASP A 65 18.96 19.50 16.41
C ASP A 65 19.33 18.14 15.77
N THR A 66 20.61 18.03 15.39
CA THR A 66 21.14 16.91 14.58
C THR A 66 20.91 15.54 15.23
N GLU A 67 20.85 15.47 16.55
CA GLU A 67 20.55 14.21 17.26
C GLU A 67 19.10 13.78 17.08
N SER A 68 18.16 14.72 17.20
CA SER A 68 16.73 14.48 17.01
C SER A 68 16.44 14.02 15.58
N ARG A 69 17.13 14.59 14.58
CA ARG A 69 17.03 14.16 13.18
C ARG A 69 17.57 12.75 12.95
N LYS A 70 18.71 12.39 13.56
CA LYS A 70 19.25 11.03 13.49
C LYS A 70 18.31 10.00 14.10
N LYS A 71 17.74 10.30 15.28
CA LYS A 71 16.75 9.42 15.94
C LYS A 71 15.50 9.25 15.07
N LEU A 72 15.03 10.32 14.43
CA LEU A 72 13.90 10.28 13.51
C LEU A 72 14.17 9.38 12.30
N ILE A 73 15.35 9.48 11.69
CA ILE A 73 15.74 8.65 10.54
C ILE A 73 15.75 7.17 10.94
N VAL A 74 16.38 6.82 12.06
CA VAL A 74 16.43 5.43 12.55
C VAL A 74 15.01 4.89 12.81
N ALA A 75 14.14 5.70 13.43
CA ALA A 75 12.76 5.32 13.66
C ALA A 75 12.00 5.07 12.34
N GLN A 76 12.20 5.93 11.34
CA GLN A 76 11.60 5.79 10.02
C GLN A 76 12.09 4.52 9.28
N GLU A 77 13.39 4.23 9.34
CA GLU A 77 13.95 3.00 8.77
C GLU A 77 13.35 1.74 9.42
N MET A 78 13.15 1.77 10.75
CA MET A 78 12.54 0.66 11.46
C MET A 78 11.06 0.48 11.11
N ILE A 79 10.32 1.58 10.94
CA ILE A 79 8.92 1.54 10.46
C ILE A 79 8.85 0.91 9.07
N ILE A 80 9.75 1.28 8.15
CA ILE A 80 9.78 0.72 6.79
C ILE A 80 10.02 -0.79 6.82
N LYS A 81 10.98 -1.26 7.63
CA LYS A 81 11.25 -2.71 7.80
C LYS A 81 10.02 -3.45 8.31
N LEU A 82 9.38 -2.93 9.36
CA LEU A 82 8.17 -3.55 9.92
C LEU A 82 7.03 -3.59 8.90
N GLN A 83 6.87 -2.56 8.07
CA GLN A 83 5.86 -2.54 7.01
C GLN A 83 6.14 -3.60 5.93
N GLN A 84 7.40 -3.83 5.58
CA GLN A 84 7.79 -4.88 4.63
C GLN A 84 7.48 -6.27 5.20
N GLU A 85 7.87 -6.55 6.45
CA GLU A 85 7.58 -7.83 7.12
C GLU A 85 6.07 -8.09 7.21
N LEU A 86 5.28 -7.06 7.53
CA LEU A 86 3.82 -7.15 7.61
C LEU A 86 3.18 -7.44 6.24
N SER A 87 3.73 -6.85 5.17
CA SER A 87 3.28 -7.12 3.80
C SER A 87 3.56 -8.57 3.39
N GLU A 88 4.76 -9.07 3.65
CA GLU A 88 5.12 -10.46 3.36
C GLU A 88 4.28 -11.46 4.17
N ALA A 89 4.04 -11.17 5.45
CA ALA A 89 3.20 -11.99 6.31
C ALA A 89 1.76 -12.06 5.80
N ARG A 90 1.19 -10.92 5.32
CA ARG A 90 -0.16 -10.88 4.74
C ARG A 90 -0.27 -11.78 3.51
N ILE A 91 0.69 -11.74 2.60
CA ILE A 91 0.71 -12.59 1.40
C ILE A 91 0.71 -14.07 1.79
N LYS A 92 1.52 -14.45 2.79
CA LYS A 92 1.57 -15.83 3.29
C LYS A 92 0.24 -16.26 3.90
N ILE A 93 -0.39 -15.40 4.72
CA ILE A 93 -1.70 -15.68 5.32
C ILE A 93 -2.76 -15.89 4.25
N GLU A 94 -2.80 -15.04 3.23
CA GLU A 94 -3.78 -15.15 2.14
C GLU A 94 -3.59 -16.42 1.32
N SER A 95 -2.34 -16.81 1.05
CA SER A 95 -2.02 -18.10 0.45
C SER A 95 -2.50 -19.29 1.28
N VAL A 96 -2.32 -19.25 2.60
CA VAL A 96 -2.77 -20.30 3.51
C VAL A 96 -4.30 -20.38 3.53
N LYS A 97 -5.00 -19.26 3.66
CA LYS A 97 -6.46 -19.22 3.64
C LYS A 97 -7.04 -19.79 2.34
N TYR A 98 -6.40 -19.49 1.21
CA TYR A 98 -6.83 -20.05 -0.07
C TYR A 98 -6.65 -21.58 -0.11
N LYS A 99 -5.55 -22.10 0.44
CA LYS A 99 -5.33 -23.56 0.55
C LYS A 99 -6.33 -24.22 1.50
N GLU A 100 -6.66 -23.58 2.62
CA GLU A 100 -7.68 -24.05 3.57
C GLU A 100 -9.05 -24.15 2.89
N TYR A 101 -9.44 -23.13 2.13
CA TYR A 101 -10.69 -23.13 1.36
C TYR A 101 -10.74 -24.28 0.34
N LEU A 102 -9.65 -24.50 -0.40
CA LEU A 102 -9.57 -25.63 -1.34
C LEU A 102 -9.64 -26.98 -0.61
N LEU A 103 -8.97 -27.10 0.52
CA LEU A 103 -8.99 -28.32 1.32
C LEU A 103 -10.41 -28.63 1.81
N GLU A 104 -11.11 -27.63 2.35
CA GLU A 104 -12.51 -27.76 2.79
C GLU A 104 -13.45 -28.15 1.64
N ALA A 105 -13.24 -27.61 0.44
CA ALA A 105 -14.00 -28.02 -0.74
C ALA A 105 -13.75 -29.49 -1.12
N GLU A 106 -12.50 -29.95 -1.08
CA GLU A 106 -12.17 -31.35 -1.36
C GLU A 106 -12.66 -32.31 -0.28
N THR A 107 -12.56 -31.96 1.00
CA THR A 107 -13.12 -32.80 2.09
C THR A 107 -14.62 -32.96 1.93
N ASN A 108 -15.34 -31.88 1.63
CA ASN A 108 -16.78 -31.96 1.36
C ASN A 108 -17.14 -32.84 0.15
N ARG A 109 -16.27 -32.90 -0.87
CA ARG A 109 -16.47 -33.82 -2.01
C ARG A 109 -16.19 -35.25 -1.62
N ALA A 110 -15.12 -35.49 -0.86
CA ALA A 110 -14.78 -36.82 -0.36
C ALA A 110 -15.92 -37.38 0.52
N ASP A 111 -16.46 -36.57 1.44
CA ASP A 111 -17.56 -36.97 2.32
C ASP A 111 -18.83 -37.33 1.52
N LYS A 112 -19.14 -36.57 0.46
CA LYS A 112 -20.27 -36.89 -0.43
C LYS A 112 -20.04 -38.21 -1.17
N ALA A 113 -18.85 -38.39 -1.74
CA ALA A 113 -18.50 -39.62 -2.44
C ALA A 113 -18.51 -40.85 -1.51
N GLU A 114 -18.05 -40.70 -0.27
CA GLU A 114 -18.10 -41.75 0.74
C GLU A 114 -19.54 -42.12 1.11
N ASN A 115 -20.41 -41.12 1.30
CA ASN A 115 -21.83 -41.35 1.55
C ASN A 115 -22.51 -42.07 0.38
N GLU A 116 -22.26 -41.65 -0.87
CA GLU A 116 -22.78 -42.31 -2.07
C GLU A 116 -22.29 -43.76 -2.17
N LEU A 117 -21.02 -44.01 -1.85
CA LEU A 117 -20.42 -45.34 -1.86
C LEU A 117 -21.03 -46.25 -0.80
N ASN A 118 -21.31 -45.73 0.40
CA ASN A 118 -21.99 -46.49 1.45
C ASN A 118 -23.42 -46.84 1.06
N ILE A 119 -24.17 -45.91 0.48
CA ILE A 119 -25.52 -46.19 -0.05
C ILE A 119 -25.47 -47.28 -1.12
N GLU A 120 -24.47 -47.24 -2.02
CA GLU A 120 -24.35 -48.25 -3.07
C GLU A 120 -23.96 -49.62 -2.51
N LYS A 121 -23.12 -49.67 -1.47
CA LYS A 121 -22.82 -50.92 -0.75
C LYS A 121 -24.06 -51.52 -0.12
N GLU A 122 -24.88 -50.73 0.56
CA GLU A 122 -26.14 -51.20 1.17
C GLU A 122 -27.06 -51.83 0.11
N LYS A 123 -27.22 -51.18 -1.05
CA LYS A 123 -28.00 -51.76 -2.17
C LYS A 123 -27.42 -53.08 -2.69
N ILE A 124 -26.09 -53.18 -2.79
CA ILE A 124 -25.43 -54.42 -3.24
C ILE A 124 -25.72 -55.54 -2.23
N GLU A 125 -25.60 -55.27 -0.93
CA GLU A 125 -25.92 -56.24 0.12
C GLU A 125 -27.39 -56.70 0.04
N GLU A 126 -28.33 -55.77 -0.17
CA GLU A 126 -29.75 -56.12 -0.38
C GLU A 126 -29.95 -57.05 -1.60
N ILE A 127 -29.29 -56.73 -2.73
CA ILE A 127 -29.36 -57.55 -3.95
C ILE A 127 -28.74 -58.93 -3.73
N GLU A 128 -27.65 -59.02 -2.98
CA GLU A 128 -26.99 -60.28 -2.65
C GLU A 128 -27.89 -61.19 -1.80
N GLU A 129 -28.58 -60.65 -0.80
CA GLU A 129 -29.55 -61.43 -0.01
C GLU A 129 -30.74 -61.89 -0.85
N ILE A 130 -31.32 -61.02 -1.69
CA ILE A 130 -32.40 -61.42 -2.63
C ILE A 130 -31.93 -62.53 -3.57
N ASN A 131 -30.72 -62.42 -4.13
CA ASN A 131 -30.17 -63.44 -5.02
C ASN A 131 -29.96 -64.78 -4.30
N LYS A 132 -29.55 -64.75 -3.04
CA LYS A 132 -29.38 -65.94 -2.22
C LYS A 132 -30.73 -66.62 -1.97
N GLU A 133 -31.74 -65.89 -1.55
CA GLU A 133 -33.11 -66.40 -1.37
C GLU A 133 -33.66 -67.03 -2.65
N LEU A 134 -33.53 -66.33 -3.79
CA LEU A 134 -33.97 -66.82 -5.09
C LEU A 134 -33.24 -68.11 -5.50
N ASN A 135 -31.94 -68.18 -5.27
CA ASN A 135 -31.15 -69.39 -5.57
C ASN A 135 -31.58 -70.58 -4.70
N GLU A 136 -31.87 -70.37 -3.41
CA GLU A 136 -32.42 -71.40 -2.53
C GLU A 136 -33.79 -71.89 -3.02
N GLU A 137 -34.66 -70.99 -3.47
CA GLU A 137 -35.98 -71.34 -4.00
C GLU A 137 -35.87 -72.12 -5.32
N ILE A 138 -35.00 -71.70 -6.23
CA ILE A 138 -34.69 -72.45 -7.45
C ILE A 138 -34.17 -73.86 -7.11
N ALA A 139 -33.29 -73.99 -6.11
CA ALA A 139 -32.78 -75.29 -5.67
C ALA A 139 -33.90 -76.18 -5.11
N LYS A 140 -34.82 -75.63 -4.30
CA LYS A 140 -36.00 -76.34 -3.79
C LYS A 140 -36.90 -76.82 -4.94
N LEU A 141 -37.18 -75.97 -5.92
CA LEU A 141 -38.00 -76.32 -7.09
C LEU A 141 -37.34 -77.39 -7.97
N LYS A 142 -36.03 -77.27 -8.24
CA LYS A 142 -35.26 -78.29 -8.97
C LYS A 142 -35.28 -79.63 -8.26
N ASN A 143 -35.09 -79.65 -6.93
CA ASN A 143 -35.17 -80.88 -6.13
C ASN A 143 -36.57 -81.50 -6.19
N ARG A 144 -37.65 -80.71 -6.07
CA ARG A 144 -39.02 -81.21 -6.23
C ARG A 144 -39.27 -81.80 -7.62
N SER A 145 -38.83 -81.13 -8.67
CA SER A 145 -38.95 -81.61 -10.06
C SER A 145 -38.12 -82.87 -10.34
N PHE A 146 -36.95 -83.00 -9.70
CA PHE A 146 -36.13 -84.20 -9.77
C PHE A 146 -36.86 -85.39 -9.15
N TRP A 147 -37.33 -85.25 -7.90
CA TRP A 147 -38.03 -86.33 -7.20
C TRP A 147 -39.34 -86.72 -7.87
N SER A 148 -40.10 -85.77 -8.44
CA SER A 148 -41.31 -86.10 -9.19
C SER A 148 -41.03 -86.95 -10.43
N ARG A 149 -39.88 -86.77 -11.11
CA ARG A 149 -39.46 -87.66 -12.21
C ARG A 149 -38.96 -89.02 -11.75
N VAL A 150 -38.33 -89.09 -10.58
CA VAL A 150 -37.81 -90.35 -10.03
C VAL A 150 -38.94 -91.28 -9.57
N PHE A 151 -40.01 -90.71 -8.99
CA PHE A 151 -41.11 -91.50 -8.42
C PHE A 151 -42.36 -91.64 -9.31
N ASN A 152 -42.48 -90.89 -10.41
CA ASN A 152 -43.55 -91.07 -11.42
C ASN A 152 -43.13 -91.99 -12.60
N LYS A 153 -42.35 -93.04 -12.33
CA LYS A 153 -42.04 -94.11 -13.30
C LYS A 153 -42.68 -95.41 -12.89
#